data_AF-B1C3B1-F1
#
_entry.id   AF-B1C3B1-F1
#
_cell.length_a   1.000
_cell.length_b   1.000
_cell.length_c   1.000
_cell.angle_alpha   90.00
_cell.angle_beta   90.00
_cell.angle_gamma   90.00
#
_symmetry.space_group_name_H-M   'P 1'
#
loop_
_entity.id
_entity.type
_entity.pdbx_description
1 polymer ?
#
loop_
_entity_poly.entity_id
_entity_poly.type
_entity_poly.pdbx_seq_one_letter_code
_entity_poly.pdbx_strand_id
1 'polypeptide(L)'
;MWIRIYLIILGKDTDIKKVFLCVLVVALSVINMQIAVDAYNQNIIAEQLYDTDVKNYPNINKYLDIIFSKNTDNISIFDNSDNNITDEFISNNLGKNRQEIINEFAYGDYTLIVKDENEIRNISTRVSSGVTRTTPHIYKILKYNGRPTSNEFGGYIRATCWFNDGIGKYTRTGTPYIHNGSLTSGNVNDIEIKYTKTILNDSRKVTYSNFSIRVYDEQFGNNSGMGIYYDKESISYKLVF
;
A
#
# COMPACT_ATOMS: atom_id res chain seq x y z
N MET A 1 25.02 -14.23 -29.47
CA MET A 1 25.13 -15.31 -30.47
C MET A 1 24.80 -14.72 -31.83
N TRP A 2 25.77 -14.59 -32.74
CA TRP A 2 25.60 -13.93 -34.03
C TRP A 2 25.34 -14.98 -35.11
N ILE A 3 24.21 -14.92 -35.81
CA ILE A 3 23.91 -15.80 -36.94
C ILE A 3 24.15 -15.02 -38.23
N ARG A 4 25.19 -15.38 -38.99
CA ARG A 4 25.39 -14.94 -40.38
C ARG A 4 24.70 -15.94 -41.31
N ILE A 5 23.77 -15.46 -42.12
CA ILE A 5 23.17 -16.24 -43.21
C ILE A 5 23.70 -15.68 -44.53
N TYR A 6 24.44 -16.50 -45.27
CA TYR A 6 24.78 -16.25 -46.68
C TYR A 6 23.83 -17.07 -47.55
N LEU A 7 23.16 -16.44 -48.50
CA LEU A 7 22.56 -17.15 -49.63
C LEU A 7 22.73 -16.35 -50.92
N ILE A 8 23.46 -16.96 -51.85
CA ILE A 8 23.65 -16.54 -53.24
C ILE A 8 22.39 -16.95 -54.01
N ILE A 9 21.76 -16.01 -54.73
CA ILE A 9 20.64 -16.33 -55.64
C ILE A 9 20.95 -15.77 -57.03
N LEU A 10 21.20 -16.67 -57.98
CA LEU A 10 21.15 -16.43 -59.42
C LEU A 10 19.78 -16.88 -59.94
N GLY A 11 18.95 -15.96 -60.47
CA GLY A 11 17.86 -16.29 -61.39
C GLY A 11 16.50 -15.63 -61.14
N LYS A 12 16.09 -14.79 -62.11
CA LYS A 12 14.76 -14.21 -62.44
C LYS A 12 13.92 -13.56 -61.32
N ASP A 13 13.67 -12.27 -61.51
CA ASP A 13 14.04 -11.26 -60.51
C ASP A 13 12.85 -10.51 -59.86
N THR A 14 11.64 -11.08 -59.89
CA THR A 14 10.43 -10.45 -59.33
C THR A 14 9.59 -11.36 -58.43
N ASP A 15 9.31 -12.60 -58.83
CA ASP A 15 8.48 -13.50 -58.00
C ASP A 15 9.26 -14.10 -56.82
N ILE A 16 10.54 -14.43 -57.00
CA ILE A 16 11.41 -14.90 -55.91
C ILE A 16 11.61 -13.80 -54.86
N LYS A 17 11.69 -12.52 -55.27
CA LYS A 17 11.78 -11.39 -54.34
C LYS A 17 10.50 -11.21 -53.51
N LYS A 18 9.32 -11.41 -54.11
CA LYS A 18 8.04 -11.37 -53.39
C LYS A 18 7.89 -12.52 -52.41
N VAL A 19 8.25 -13.74 -52.83
CA VAL A 19 8.23 -14.91 -51.94
C VAL A 19 9.21 -14.74 -50.79
N PHE A 20 10.42 -14.24 -51.07
CA PHE A 20 11.42 -13.94 -50.05
C PHE A 20 10.94 -12.88 -49.05
N LEU A 21 10.31 -11.80 -49.55
CA LEU A 21 9.74 -10.76 -48.68
C LEU A 21 8.61 -11.31 -47.79
N CYS A 22 7.72 -12.16 -48.33
CA CYS A 22 6.69 -12.81 -47.53
C CYS A 22 7.27 -13.71 -46.43
N VAL A 23 8.28 -14.52 -46.75
CA VAL A 23 8.95 -15.38 -45.76
C VAL A 23 9.65 -14.55 -44.68
N LEU A 24 10.29 -13.44 -45.06
CA LEU A 24 10.92 -12.53 -44.11
C LEU A 24 9.90 -11.88 -43.16
N VAL A 25 8.76 -11.42 -43.68
CA VAL A 25 7.69 -10.82 -42.88
C VAL A 25 7.08 -11.83 -41.91
N VAL A 26 6.88 -13.08 -42.33
CA VAL A 26 6.38 -14.16 -41.46
C VAL A 26 7.42 -14.51 -40.39
N ALA A 27 8.71 -14.58 -40.73
CA ALA A 27 9.75 -14.82 -39.74
C ALA A 27 9.82 -13.69 -38.69
N LEU A 28 9.74 -12.43 -39.14
CA LEU A 28 9.71 -11.26 -38.26
C LEU A 28 8.47 -11.22 -37.37
N SER A 29 7.30 -11.61 -37.88
CA SER A 29 6.07 -11.65 -37.09
C SER A 29 6.10 -12.74 -36.02
N VAL A 30 6.66 -13.92 -36.33
CA VAL A 30 6.86 -15.00 -35.35
C VAL A 30 7.86 -14.59 -34.27
N ILE A 31 8.96 -13.94 -34.63
CA ILE A 31 9.94 -13.43 -33.65
C ILE A 31 9.30 -12.38 -32.74
N ASN A 32 8.54 -11.43 -33.29
CA ASN A 32 7.83 -10.43 -32.50
C ASN A 32 6.77 -11.05 -31.59
N MET A 33 6.08 -12.09 -32.06
CA MET A 33 5.11 -12.82 -31.24
C MET A 33 5.81 -13.56 -30.10
N GLN A 34 6.98 -14.17 -30.34
CA GLN A 34 7.77 -14.83 -29.29
C GLN A 34 8.27 -13.82 -28.25
N ILE A 35 8.80 -12.66 -28.68
CA ILE A 35 9.23 -11.58 -27.77
C ILE A 35 8.04 -11.05 -26.95
N ALA A 36 6.87 -10.90 -27.56
CA ALA A 36 5.66 -10.46 -26.85
C ALA A 36 5.17 -11.50 -25.84
N VAL A 37 5.23 -12.79 -26.18
CA VAL A 37 4.90 -13.90 -25.27
C VAL A 37 5.91 -13.98 -24.13
N ASP A 38 7.20 -13.84 -24.40
CA ASP A 38 8.25 -13.84 -23.37
C ASP A 38 8.12 -12.62 -22.44
N ALA A 39 7.81 -11.44 -22.98
CA ALA A 39 7.53 -10.23 -22.19
C ALA A 39 6.22 -10.34 -21.38
N TYR A 40 5.19 -10.99 -21.94
CA TYR A 40 3.95 -11.28 -21.24
C TYR A 40 4.17 -12.29 -20.11
N ASN A 41 4.93 -13.35 -20.35
CA ASN A 41 5.30 -14.33 -19.34
C ASN A 41 6.19 -13.71 -18.25
N GLN A 42 7.12 -12.81 -18.59
CA GLN A 42 7.88 -12.05 -17.60
C GLN A 42 7.01 -11.11 -16.76
N ASN A 43 5.97 -10.51 -17.35
CA ASN A 43 4.99 -9.69 -16.62
C ASN A 43 4.01 -10.51 -15.77
N ILE A 44 3.73 -11.77 -16.13
CA ILE A 44 2.93 -12.69 -15.30
C ILE A 44 3.75 -13.27 -14.15
N ILE A 45 5.06 -13.49 -14.35
CA ILE A 45 6.00 -13.95 -13.31
C ILE A 45 6.55 -12.78 -12.48
N ALA A 46 6.00 -11.58 -12.63
CA ALA A 46 5.90 -10.69 -11.47
C ALA A 46 4.78 -11.22 -10.57
N GLU A 47 4.95 -12.44 -10.03
CA GLU A 47 4.48 -12.70 -8.67
C GLU A 47 4.87 -11.45 -7.90
N GLN A 48 3.93 -10.84 -7.18
CA GLN A 48 4.30 -9.89 -6.14
C GLN A 48 5.18 -10.70 -5.19
N LEU A 49 6.48 -10.73 -5.46
CA LEU A 49 7.49 -11.32 -4.62
C LEU A 49 7.37 -10.50 -3.35
N TYR A 50 6.67 -11.06 -2.38
CA TYR A 50 6.70 -10.53 -1.03
C TYR A 50 8.19 -10.35 -0.71
N ASP A 51 8.56 -9.18 -0.18
CA ASP A 51 9.93 -8.99 0.31
C ASP A 51 10.11 -9.87 1.55
N THR A 52 10.41 -11.16 1.31
CA THR A 52 10.38 -12.24 2.29
C THR A 52 11.57 -12.23 3.24
N ASP A 53 12.48 -11.25 3.16
CA ASP A 53 13.61 -11.14 4.06
C ASP A 53 13.12 -11.25 5.52
N VAL A 54 13.68 -12.19 6.30
CA VAL A 54 13.26 -12.49 7.68
C VAL A 54 13.11 -11.22 8.53
N LYS A 55 13.97 -10.21 8.31
CA LYS A 55 13.93 -8.94 9.06
C LYS A 55 12.60 -8.19 8.92
N ASN A 56 11.87 -8.45 7.84
CA ASN A 56 10.57 -7.85 7.52
C ASN A 56 9.40 -8.58 8.17
N TYR A 57 9.64 -9.67 8.89
CA TYR A 57 8.60 -10.47 9.54
C TYR A 57 8.85 -10.58 11.05
N PRO A 58 9.08 -9.46 11.77
CA PRO A 58 9.59 -9.51 13.14
C PRO A 58 8.65 -10.26 14.11
N ASN A 59 7.34 -10.09 13.96
CA ASN A 59 6.36 -10.75 14.82
C ASN A 59 6.19 -12.21 14.43
N ILE A 60 6.03 -12.52 13.14
CA ILE A 60 5.96 -13.91 12.68
C ILE A 60 7.23 -14.66 13.11
N ASN A 61 8.41 -14.08 12.91
CA ASN A 61 9.68 -14.68 13.31
C ASN A 61 9.74 -14.95 14.82
N LYS A 62 9.35 -13.97 15.65
CA LYS A 62 9.26 -14.13 17.12
C LYS A 62 8.38 -15.31 17.52
N TYR A 63 7.19 -15.44 16.94
CA TYR A 63 6.25 -16.49 17.33
C TYR A 63 6.61 -17.86 16.77
N LEU A 64 7.21 -17.90 15.58
CA LEU A 64 7.80 -19.14 15.06
C LEU A 64 8.93 -19.64 15.98
N ASP A 65 9.81 -18.77 16.49
CA ASP A 65 10.83 -19.19 17.47
C ASP A 65 10.22 -19.89 18.70
N ILE A 66 9.10 -19.38 19.21
CA ILE A 66 8.41 -19.99 20.34
C ILE A 66 7.80 -21.35 19.95
N ILE A 67 7.15 -21.43 18.79
CA ILE A 67 6.54 -22.67 18.29
C ILE A 67 7.58 -23.77 18.11
N PHE A 68 8.71 -23.48 17.47
CA PHE A 68 9.79 -24.45 17.28
C PHE A 68 10.55 -24.78 18.58
N SER A 69 10.38 -23.99 19.65
CA SER A 69 10.90 -24.29 20.99
C SER A 69 10.02 -25.22 21.83
N LYS A 70 8.88 -25.69 21.29
CA LYS A 70 7.87 -26.55 21.95
C LYS A 70 7.11 -25.91 23.12
N ASN A 71 7.09 -24.58 23.21
CA ASN A 71 6.26 -23.85 24.17
C ASN A 71 5.03 -23.27 23.46
N THR A 72 4.12 -24.14 23.01
CA THR A 72 3.07 -23.82 22.03
C THR A 72 1.68 -23.63 22.63
N ASP A 73 1.50 -23.75 23.96
CA ASP A 73 0.19 -23.82 24.60
C ASP A 73 -0.75 -22.64 24.24
N ASN A 74 -0.14 -21.52 23.86
CA ASN A 74 -0.81 -20.25 23.58
C ASN A 74 -0.67 -19.76 22.14
N ILE A 75 -0.06 -20.55 21.25
CA ILE A 75 0.19 -20.15 19.86
C ILE A 75 -0.21 -21.27 18.92
N SER A 76 -0.99 -20.95 17.89
CA SER A 76 -1.38 -21.91 16.86
C SER A 76 -1.27 -21.30 15.47
N ILE A 77 -0.96 -22.13 14.48
CA ILE A 77 -0.93 -21.79 13.06
C ILE A 77 -2.17 -22.37 12.41
N PHE A 78 -2.90 -21.51 11.70
CA PHE A 78 -4.06 -21.88 10.91
C PHE A 78 -3.79 -21.70 9.43
N ASP A 79 -4.32 -22.62 8.61
CA ASP A 79 -4.35 -22.47 7.16
C ASP A 79 -5.45 -21.51 6.70
N ASN A 80 -5.54 -21.29 5.39
CA ASN A 80 -6.56 -20.43 4.79
C ASN A 80 -8.01 -20.98 4.89
N SER A 81 -8.15 -22.23 5.34
CA SER A 81 -9.42 -22.93 5.55
C SER A 81 -9.78 -23.01 7.04
N ASP A 82 -9.09 -22.22 7.89
CA ASP A 82 -9.24 -22.17 9.34
C ASP A 82 -8.96 -23.51 10.05
N ASN A 83 -8.18 -24.41 9.44
CA ASN A 83 -7.71 -25.62 10.10
C ASN A 83 -6.45 -25.32 10.92
N ASN A 84 -6.39 -25.83 12.15
CA ASN A 84 -5.16 -25.77 12.94
C ASN A 84 -4.14 -26.77 12.39
N ILE A 85 -3.09 -26.25 11.76
CA ILE A 85 -2.02 -27.03 11.12
C ILE A 85 -0.70 -26.92 11.88
N THR A 86 -0.71 -26.53 13.17
CA THR A 86 0.52 -26.23 13.92
C THR A 86 1.54 -27.37 13.87
N ASP A 87 1.12 -28.61 14.17
CA ASP A 87 2.00 -29.77 14.20
C ASP A 87 2.49 -30.17 12.80
N GLU A 88 1.61 -30.07 11.79
CA GLU A 88 1.95 -30.33 10.39
C GLU A 88 2.97 -29.30 9.89
N PHE A 89 2.72 -28.02 10.15
CA PHE A 89 3.61 -26.92 9.78
C PHE A 89 4.99 -27.10 10.43
N ILE A 90 5.07 -27.42 11.72
CA ILE A 90 6.34 -27.74 12.39
C ILE A 90 7.03 -28.90 11.68
N SER A 91 6.32 -30.01 11.47
CA SER A 91 6.88 -31.24 10.89
C SER A 91 7.44 -31.02 9.49
N ASN A 92 6.71 -30.27 8.65
CA ASN A 92 7.10 -29.93 7.28
C ASN A 92 8.29 -28.96 7.22
N ASN A 93 8.56 -28.24 8.30
CA ASN A 93 9.59 -27.20 8.36
C ASN A 93 10.77 -27.56 9.28
N LEU A 94 10.78 -28.75 9.86
CA LEU A 94 11.90 -29.26 10.64
C LEU A 94 13.18 -29.33 9.78
N GLY A 95 14.25 -28.71 10.26
CA GLY A 95 15.55 -28.71 9.59
C GLY A 95 15.71 -27.70 8.45
N LYS A 96 14.64 -27.00 8.06
CA LYS A 96 14.73 -25.87 7.13
C LYS A 96 15.40 -24.67 7.80
N ASN A 97 16.08 -23.85 7.00
CA ASN A 97 16.61 -22.60 7.50
C ASN A 97 15.48 -21.57 7.70
N ARG A 98 15.73 -20.52 8.49
CA ARG A 98 14.67 -19.55 8.85
C ARG A 98 14.07 -18.83 7.64
N GLN A 99 14.88 -18.53 6.63
CA GLN A 99 14.42 -17.83 5.43
C GLN A 99 13.43 -18.70 4.65
N GLU A 100 13.68 -20.01 4.55
CA GLU A 100 12.75 -20.97 3.93
C GLU A 100 11.42 -21.03 4.66
N ILE A 101 11.43 -21.04 6.00
CA ILE A 101 10.21 -21.07 6.82
C ILE A 101 9.40 -19.78 6.63
N ILE A 102 10.06 -18.61 6.58
CA ILE A 102 9.38 -17.33 6.30
C ILE A 102 8.82 -17.29 4.88
N ASN A 103 9.53 -17.83 3.89
CA ASN A 103 9.00 -17.94 2.53
C ASN A 103 7.72 -18.78 2.52
N GLU A 104 7.76 -19.96 3.13
CA GLU A 104 6.58 -20.83 3.25
C GLU A 104 5.43 -20.12 3.96
N PHE A 105 5.71 -19.37 5.03
CA PHE A 105 4.68 -18.60 5.72
C PHE A 105 4.11 -17.46 4.88
N ALA A 106 4.96 -16.74 4.14
CA ALA A 106 4.55 -15.61 3.33
C ALA A 106 3.67 -16.04 2.14
N TYR A 107 3.95 -17.18 1.53
CA TYR A 107 3.22 -17.71 0.38
C TYR A 107 2.08 -18.66 0.76
N GLY A 108 2.14 -19.30 1.93
CA GLY A 108 1.21 -20.34 2.37
C GLY A 108 -0.10 -19.86 3.00
N ASP A 109 -0.31 -18.54 3.09
CA ASP A 109 -1.54 -17.92 3.60
C ASP A 109 -1.90 -18.28 5.04
N TYR A 110 -0.87 -18.53 5.85
CA TYR A 110 -1.08 -18.91 7.23
C TYR A 110 -1.42 -17.73 8.13
N THR A 111 -2.12 -18.04 9.22
CA THR A 111 -2.41 -17.11 10.31
C THR A 111 -1.91 -17.68 11.62
N LEU A 112 -1.08 -16.91 12.32
CA LEU A 112 -0.69 -17.18 13.71
C LEU A 112 -1.74 -16.57 14.63
N ILE A 113 -2.39 -17.41 15.43
CA ILE A 113 -3.26 -16.97 16.52
C ILE A 113 -2.48 -17.10 17.82
N VAL A 114 -2.27 -15.98 18.49
CA VAL A 114 -1.61 -15.90 19.79
C VAL A 114 -2.67 -15.57 20.83
N LYS A 115 -2.87 -16.47 21.80
CA LYS A 115 -3.79 -16.30 22.92
C LYS A 115 -2.99 -15.91 24.15
N ASP A 116 -3.08 -14.65 24.55
CA ASP A 116 -2.59 -14.20 25.84
C ASP A 116 -3.78 -14.13 26.83
N GLU A 117 -3.51 -14.01 28.13
CA GLU A 117 -4.54 -14.07 29.19
C GLU A 117 -5.70 -13.09 28.98
N ASN A 118 -5.46 -11.99 28.26
CA ASN A 118 -6.43 -10.91 28.05
C ASN A 118 -6.70 -10.55 26.58
N GLU A 119 -6.03 -11.19 25.61
CA GLU A 119 -6.08 -10.76 24.21
C GLU A 119 -5.82 -11.93 23.23
N ILE A 120 -6.57 -11.95 22.12
CA ILE A 120 -6.29 -12.83 20.99
C ILE A 120 -5.74 -11.96 19.86
N ARG A 121 -4.53 -12.28 19.38
CA ARG A 121 -3.88 -11.57 18.26
C ARG A 121 -3.81 -12.47 17.04
N ASN A 122 -4.23 -11.93 15.91
CA ASN A 122 -4.16 -12.59 14.61
C ASN A 122 -3.02 -11.99 13.81
N ILE A 123 -1.97 -12.77 13.61
CA ILE A 123 -0.74 -12.35 12.95
C ILE A 123 -0.66 -13.09 11.62
N SER A 124 -0.87 -12.34 10.54
CA SER A 124 -0.87 -12.86 9.18
C SER A 124 -0.23 -11.85 8.26
N THR A 125 0.34 -12.32 7.15
CA THR A 125 0.88 -11.47 6.08
C THR A 125 -0.22 -10.74 5.30
N ARG A 126 -1.49 -11.14 5.47
CA ARG A 126 -2.63 -10.58 4.73
C ARG A 126 -3.54 -9.69 5.56
N VAL A 127 -3.47 -9.80 6.88
CA VAL A 127 -4.33 -9.03 7.77
C VAL A 127 -3.67 -7.68 8.05
N SER A 128 -4.39 -6.60 7.76
CA SER A 128 -4.00 -5.24 8.14
C SER A 128 -5.09 -4.60 8.99
N SER A 129 -4.71 -3.99 10.11
CA SER A 129 -5.59 -3.27 11.02
C SER A 129 -5.50 -1.77 10.78
N GLY A 130 -6.65 -1.08 10.83
CA GLY A 130 -6.71 0.37 10.67
C GLY A 130 -6.32 1.09 11.96
N VAL A 131 -5.14 1.70 11.99
CA VAL A 131 -4.69 2.58 13.08
C VAL A 131 -5.14 4.00 12.76
N THR A 132 -5.99 4.58 13.61
CA THR A 132 -6.52 5.93 13.42
C THR A 132 -5.95 6.88 14.46
N ARG A 133 -5.44 8.04 14.02
CA ARG A 133 -5.02 9.12 14.91
C ARG A 133 -5.68 10.42 14.53
N THR A 134 -5.89 11.25 15.53
CA THR A 134 -6.63 12.51 15.42
C THR A 134 -5.82 13.61 16.11
N THR A 135 -5.87 14.84 15.59
CA THR A 135 -5.33 16.01 16.29
C THR A 135 -6.14 16.30 17.56
N PRO A 136 -5.67 17.18 18.46
CA PRO A 136 -6.56 17.89 19.38
C PRO A 136 -7.63 18.66 18.62
N HIS A 137 -8.67 19.09 19.34
CA HIS A 137 -9.72 19.94 18.76
C HIS A 137 -9.10 21.24 18.25
N ILE A 138 -9.38 21.55 16.99
CA ILE A 138 -8.97 22.77 16.31
C ILE A 138 -10.17 23.70 16.35
N TYR A 139 -9.96 24.91 16.86
CA TYR A 139 -10.93 25.99 16.79
C TYR A 139 -10.28 27.23 16.21
N LYS A 140 -10.92 27.86 15.23
CA LYS A 140 -10.43 29.04 14.52
C LYS A 140 -11.57 29.98 14.17
N ILE A 141 -11.41 31.26 14.53
CA ILE A 141 -12.16 32.35 13.91
C ILE A 141 -11.57 32.58 12.52
N LEU A 142 -12.38 32.45 11.49
CA LEU A 142 -11.95 32.58 10.10
C LEU A 142 -11.64 34.05 9.79
N LYS A 143 -10.59 34.26 9.00
CA LYS A 143 -10.12 35.59 8.61
C LYS A 143 -10.23 35.79 7.11
N TYR A 144 -10.47 37.01 6.69
CA TYR A 144 -10.42 37.40 5.29
C TYR A 144 -9.47 38.59 5.15
N ASN A 145 -8.39 38.43 4.40
CA ASN A 145 -7.33 39.44 4.25
C ASN A 145 -6.78 39.94 5.61
N GLY A 146 -6.54 39.00 6.53
CA GLY A 146 -6.01 39.23 7.87
C GLY A 146 -7.03 39.68 8.91
N ARG A 147 -8.27 39.98 8.52
CA ARG A 147 -9.31 40.50 9.43
C ARG A 147 -10.23 39.38 9.91
N PRO A 148 -10.45 39.23 11.24
CA PRO A 148 -11.42 38.28 11.78
C PRO A 148 -12.83 38.53 11.22
N THR A 149 -13.57 37.43 11.03
CA THR A 149 -14.97 37.45 10.61
C THR A 149 -15.86 36.89 11.73
N SER A 150 -17.18 36.90 11.53
CA SER A 150 -18.13 36.19 12.41
C SER A 150 -18.20 34.68 12.13
N ASN A 151 -17.45 34.19 11.14
CA ASN A 151 -17.46 32.79 10.75
C ASN A 151 -16.32 32.04 11.44
N GLU A 152 -16.64 30.83 11.88
CA GLU A 152 -15.76 30.02 12.72
C GLU A 152 -15.68 28.60 12.17
N PHE A 153 -14.56 27.95 12.45
CA PHE A 153 -14.33 26.54 12.20
C PHE A 153 -13.99 25.84 13.51
N GLY A 154 -14.65 24.70 13.76
CA GLY A 154 -14.33 23.75 14.82
C GLY A 154 -14.19 22.35 14.25
N GLY A 155 -13.24 21.54 14.74
CA GLY A 155 -13.15 20.13 14.34
C GLY A 155 -11.80 19.50 14.61
N TYR A 156 -11.53 18.39 13.94
CA TYR A 156 -10.27 17.66 14.09
C TYR A 156 -9.71 17.27 12.73
N ILE A 157 -8.39 17.14 12.62
CA ILE A 157 -7.79 16.44 11.48
C ILE A 157 -7.56 14.99 11.90
N ARG A 158 -8.15 14.05 11.16
CA ARG A 158 -8.00 12.61 11.38
C ARG A 158 -7.32 11.97 10.18
N ALA A 159 -6.48 10.98 10.45
CA ALA A 159 -5.93 10.10 9.42
C ALA A 159 -5.96 8.64 9.92
N THR A 160 -6.08 7.71 8.99
CA THR A 160 -6.02 6.27 9.25
C THR A 160 -4.91 5.67 8.40
N CYS A 161 -4.01 4.91 9.01
CA CYS A 161 -3.01 4.10 8.31
C CYS A 161 -3.28 2.63 8.62
N TRP A 162 -3.02 1.74 7.67
CA TRP A 162 -3.23 0.31 7.85
C TRP A 162 -1.90 -0.35 8.17
N PHE A 163 -1.82 -0.96 9.34
CA PHE A 163 -0.64 -1.67 9.82
C PHE A 163 -0.85 -3.16 9.69
N ASN A 164 0.16 -3.86 9.21
CA ASN A 164 0.16 -5.31 9.16
C ASN A 164 1.11 -5.81 10.24
N ASP A 165 0.54 -6.44 11.27
CA ASP A 165 1.31 -6.96 12.41
C ASP A 165 2.25 -8.10 11.99
N GLY A 166 1.91 -8.89 10.97
CA GLY A 166 2.76 -9.97 10.47
C GLY A 166 4.12 -9.47 9.98
N ILE A 167 4.11 -8.39 9.20
CA ILE A 167 5.33 -7.77 8.63
C ILE A 167 5.83 -6.55 9.41
N GLY A 168 5.09 -6.10 10.42
CA GLY A 168 5.43 -4.95 11.24
C GLY A 168 5.56 -3.63 10.47
N LYS A 169 4.81 -3.46 9.37
CA LYS A 169 4.86 -2.29 8.47
C LYS A 169 3.47 -1.72 8.20
N TYR A 170 3.41 -0.42 7.89
CA TYR A 170 2.23 0.20 7.31
C TYR A 170 2.12 -0.16 5.82
N THR A 171 1.04 -0.84 5.44
CA THR A 171 0.77 -1.29 4.07
C THR A 171 0.00 -0.26 3.26
N ARG A 172 -0.75 0.63 3.93
CA ARG A 172 -1.50 1.71 3.29
C ARG A 172 -1.58 2.93 4.19
N THR A 173 -1.56 4.11 3.58
CA THR A 173 -1.71 5.40 4.28
C THR A 173 -2.95 6.12 3.77
N GLY A 174 -3.88 6.48 4.66
CA GLY A 174 -5.09 7.23 4.31
C GLY A 174 -4.87 8.74 4.31
N THR A 175 -5.56 9.44 3.42
CA THR A 175 -5.52 10.91 3.34
C THR A 175 -6.13 11.55 4.59
N PRO A 176 -5.42 12.48 5.26
CA PRO A 176 -5.99 13.26 6.34
C PRO A 176 -7.24 14.03 5.89
N TYR A 177 -8.26 14.04 6.74
CA TYR A 177 -9.56 14.69 6.48
C TYR A 177 -10.10 15.37 7.74
N ILE A 178 -11.09 16.26 7.58
CA ILE A 178 -11.77 16.88 8.72
C ILE A 178 -12.75 15.88 9.32
N HIS A 179 -12.56 15.55 10.59
CA HIS A 179 -13.45 14.71 11.37
C HIS A 179 -14.24 15.57 12.35
N ASN A 180 -15.56 15.33 12.44
CA ASN A 180 -16.50 16.09 13.28
C ASN A 180 -16.30 17.60 13.14
N GLY A 181 -16.16 18.06 11.89
CA GLY A 181 -16.02 19.47 11.58
C GLY A 181 -17.36 20.20 11.64
N SER A 182 -17.31 21.46 12.02
CA SER A 182 -18.43 22.40 12.00
C SER A 182 -17.94 23.74 11.49
N LEU A 183 -18.79 24.41 10.70
CA LEU A 183 -18.57 25.74 10.19
C LEU A 183 -19.81 26.60 10.48
N THR A 184 -19.61 27.87 10.79
CA THR A 184 -20.71 28.84 10.89
C THR A 184 -21.37 29.11 9.53
N SER A 185 -20.58 29.03 8.44
CA SER A 185 -21.03 29.20 7.06
C SER A 185 -20.14 28.39 6.10
N GLY A 186 -20.70 27.94 4.98
CA GLY A 186 -20.05 27.03 4.03
C GLY A 186 -20.18 25.54 4.37
N ASN A 187 -19.41 24.70 3.68
CA ASN A 187 -19.44 23.24 3.84
C ASN A 187 -18.07 22.72 4.29
N VAL A 188 -18.06 21.87 5.32
CA VAL A 188 -16.83 21.28 5.87
C VAL A 188 -16.09 20.43 4.82
N ASN A 189 -16.81 19.86 3.85
CA ASN A 189 -16.22 19.09 2.76
C ASN A 189 -15.41 19.95 1.78
N ASP A 190 -15.63 21.27 1.77
CA ASP A 190 -14.93 22.21 0.89
C ASP A 190 -13.66 22.78 1.56
N ILE A 191 -13.34 22.32 2.77
CA ILE A 191 -12.10 22.70 3.46
C ILE A 191 -10.91 22.02 2.79
N GLU A 192 -10.00 22.82 2.24
CA GLU A 192 -8.73 22.35 1.71
C GLU A 192 -7.76 22.06 2.86
N ILE A 193 -7.29 20.82 2.97
CA ILE A 193 -6.22 20.45 3.91
C ILE A 193 -4.93 20.22 3.12
N LYS A 194 -3.88 20.97 3.45
CA LYS A 194 -2.50 20.67 3.02
C LYS A 194 -1.69 20.12 4.17
N TYR A 195 -0.78 19.22 3.86
CA TYR A 195 0.09 18.56 4.83
C TYR A 195 1.34 18.02 4.15
N THR A 196 2.36 17.72 4.95
CA THR A 196 3.52 16.93 4.54
C THR A 196 3.38 15.51 5.08
N LYS A 197 3.48 14.51 4.20
CA LYS A 197 3.55 13.09 4.57
C LYS A 197 4.99 12.60 4.45
N THR A 198 5.47 11.89 5.46
CA THR A 198 6.78 11.23 5.46
C THR A 198 6.61 9.77 5.84
N ILE A 199 7.28 8.89 5.11
CA ILE A 199 7.33 7.44 5.38
C ILE A 199 8.80 7.09 5.60
N LEU A 200 9.11 6.49 6.75
CA LEU A 200 10.49 6.17 7.16
C LEU A 200 10.62 4.71 7.57
N ASN A 201 11.87 4.26 7.65
CA ASN A 201 12.24 2.92 8.12
C ASN A 201 11.49 1.83 7.36
N ASP A 202 11.46 1.93 6.03
CA ASP A 202 10.80 0.95 5.17
C ASP A 202 9.32 0.74 5.57
N SER A 203 8.59 1.85 5.63
CA SER A 203 7.16 1.91 5.99
C SER A 203 6.80 1.50 7.41
N ARG A 204 7.76 1.44 8.35
CA ARG A 204 7.47 1.19 9.78
C ARG A 204 7.01 2.42 10.56
N LYS A 205 7.19 3.61 9.99
CA LYS A 205 6.77 4.87 10.60
C LYS A 205 6.19 5.80 9.55
N VAL A 206 4.97 6.29 9.80
CA VAL A 206 4.30 7.27 8.93
C VAL A 206 4.05 8.53 9.74
N THR A 207 4.39 9.69 9.19
CA THR A 207 4.16 10.97 9.88
C THR A 207 3.47 11.95 8.96
N TYR A 208 2.37 12.52 9.42
CA TYR A 208 1.74 13.69 8.83
C TYR A 208 2.06 14.92 9.67
N SER A 209 2.49 16.00 9.03
CA SER A 209 2.92 17.23 9.68
C SER A 209 2.66 18.45 8.80
N ASN A 210 3.00 19.65 9.31
CA ASN A 210 2.83 20.92 8.60
C ASN A 210 1.42 21.11 8.04
N PHE A 211 0.43 20.75 8.85
CA PHE A 211 -0.97 20.87 8.48
C PHE A 211 -1.34 22.34 8.26
N SER A 212 -2.18 22.57 7.27
CA SER A 212 -2.86 23.84 7.10
C SER A 212 -4.22 23.63 6.49
N ILE A 213 -5.18 24.42 6.93
CA ILE A 213 -6.54 24.41 6.43
C ILE A 213 -6.84 25.71 5.70
N ARG A 214 -7.67 25.64 4.66
CA ARG A 214 -8.24 26.80 4.00
C ARG A 214 -9.71 26.53 3.75
N VAL A 215 -10.58 27.41 4.24
CA VAL A 215 -12.02 27.25 4.13
C VAL A 215 -12.52 28.00 2.89
N TYR A 216 -13.34 27.32 2.09
CA TYR A 216 -14.14 27.91 1.02
C TYR A 216 -15.57 28.11 1.51
N ASP A 217 -16.18 29.20 1.08
CA ASP A 217 -17.57 29.53 1.38
C ASP A 217 -18.18 30.25 0.18
N GLU A 218 -19.42 29.91 -0.16
CA GLU A 218 -20.16 30.51 -1.27
C GLU A 218 -21.24 31.42 -0.68
N GLN A 219 -21.05 32.73 -0.84
CA GLN A 219 -22.01 33.70 -0.34
C GLN A 219 -23.02 34.07 -1.43
N PHE A 220 -24.30 33.93 -1.12
CA PHE A 220 -25.39 34.24 -2.05
C PHE A 220 -26.02 35.61 -1.76
N GLY A 221 -26.20 36.42 -2.80
CA GLY A 221 -26.90 37.70 -2.73
C GLY A 221 -27.39 38.18 -4.11
N ASN A 222 -28.60 38.77 -4.16
CA ASN A 222 -29.21 39.35 -5.39
C ASN A 222 -29.06 38.49 -6.66
N ASN A 223 -29.52 37.23 -6.62
CA ASN A 223 -29.46 36.27 -7.74
C ASN A 223 -28.03 35.96 -8.25
N SER A 224 -27.00 36.19 -7.43
CA SER A 224 -25.61 35.85 -7.74
C SER A 224 -24.92 35.21 -6.54
N GLY A 225 -24.00 34.27 -6.80
CA GLY A 225 -23.12 33.66 -5.80
C GLY A 225 -21.69 34.18 -5.98
N MET A 226 -21.00 34.46 -4.88
CA MET A 226 -19.57 34.77 -4.88
C MET A 226 -18.85 33.81 -3.93
N GLY A 227 -17.96 33.01 -4.50
CA GLY A 227 -17.06 32.15 -3.73
C GLY A 227 -15.95 32.97 -3.08
N ILE A 228 -15.77 32.79 -1.77
CA ILE A 228 -14.67 33.38 -1.01
C ILE A 228 -13.81 32.27 -0.40
N TYR A 229 -12.51 32.53 -0.33
CA TYR A 229 -11.59 31.74 0.46
C TYR A 229 -11.13 32.56 1.65
N TYR A 230 -11.30 32.00 2.84
CA TYR A 230 -10.68 32.55 4.04
C TYR A 230 -9.16 32.36 3.99
N ASP A 231 -8.47 33.10 4.85
CA ASP A 231 -7.04 33.01 5.03
C ASP A 231 -6.65 31.59 5.45
N LYS A 232 -5.47 31.18 5.03
CA LYS A 232 -4.91 29.87 5.35
C LYS A 232 -4.48 29.84 6.82
N GLU A 233 -4.94 28.84 7.56
CA GLU A 233 -4.59 28.64 8.97
C GLU A 233 -3.64 27.46 9.13
N SER A 234 -2.47 27.68 9.74
CA SER A 234 -1.51 26.64 10.06
C SER A 234 -1.88 25.92 11.36
N ILE A 235 -1.77 24.59 11.36
CA ILE A 235 -2.04 23.73 12.51
C ILE A 235 -0.73 23.07 12.93
N SER A 236 -0.19 23.51 14.07
CA SER A 236 1.08 23.02 14.62
C SER A 236 0.89 21.71 15.38
N TYR A 237 0.58 20.64 14.67
CA TYR A 237 0.49 19.29 15.21
C TYR A 237 1.04 18.26 14.23
N LYS A 238 1.40 17.07 14.75
CA LYS A 238 1.85 15.94 13.94
C LYS A 238 1.05 14.69 14.29
N LEU A 239 0.61 13.96 13.28
CA LEU A 239 0.07 12.61 13.45
C LEU A 239 1.20 11.62 13.12
N VAL A 240 1.75 10.98 14.15
CA VAL A 240 2.81 9.98 14.02
C VAL A 240 2.19 8.61 14.22
N PHE A 241 2.25 7.77 13.21
CA PHE A 241 1.86 6.36 13.23
C PHE A 241 3.12 5.53 13.36
#